data_AF-A0A9X2KH00-F1
#
_entry.id   AF-A0A9X2KH00-F1
#
_cell.length_a   1.000
_cell.length_b   1.000
_cell.length_c   1.000
_cell.angle_alpha   90.00
_cell.angle_beta   90.00
_cell.angle_gamma   90.00
#
_symmetry.space_group_name_H-M   'P 1'
#
loop_
_entity.id
_entity.type
_entity.pdbx_description
1 polymer ?
#
loop_
_entity_poly.entity_id
_entity_poly.type
_entity_poly.pdbx_seq_one_letter_code
_entity_poly.pdbx_strand_id
1 'polypeptide(L)'
;MGRKTTMTTTAAAALTLMIAPFAGSPAVAASAPSPHCVSEAGGAPASPQLPGIPDTWTGQGVWNQTGSLQVDHPRLGPLEIRTYFQATSGPGSAPSTGDGAYAVYQDGRAVGFASSEGGQAVGFGPDQVQPVPEIDLPDGGNVDIHGNVYLVGDGLTVLTPTESGYDSRGTLPSSDGSAPFAQAQLVDADPESGEPRIRVQDGPGEFTDYRWVDGEFQAG
;
A
#
# COMPACT_ATOMS: atom_id res chain seq x y z
N MET A 1 -57.77 18.68 -8.36
CA MET A 1 -57.79 17.68 -7.26
C MET A 1 -56.33 17.43 -6.90
N GLY A 2 -55.72 18.05 -5.88
CA GLY A 2 -55.99 17.88 -4.44
C GLY A 2 -55.40 16.52 -4.01
N ARG A 3 -54.28 16.41 -3.26
CA ARG A 3 -54.02 16.96 -1.92
C ARG A 3 -52.51 17.12 -1.64
N LYS A 4 -52.18 18.20 -0.93
CA LYS A 4 -50.98 18.34 -0.09
C LYS A 4 -51.17 17.53 1.20
N THR A 5 -50.09 16.95 1.74
CA THR A 5 -49.91 16.81 3.19
C THR A 5 -48.43 16.95 3.55
N THR A 6 -48.15 17.92 4.41
CA THR A 6 -46.90 18.14 5.15
C THR A 6 -47.21 17.87 6.63
N MET A 7 -46.29 17.26 7.39
CA MET A 7 -46.10 17.30 8.87
C MET A 7 -44.78 16.52 9.12
N THR A 8 -43.64 17.05 9.60
CA THR A 8 -43.26 17.67 10.90
C THR A 8 -43.69 16.78 12.08
N THR A 9 -42.88 16.29 13.04
CA THR A 9 -41.93 17.00 13.95
C THR A 9 -41.17 16.00 14.87
N THR A 10 -39.86 16.24 15.05
CA THR A 10 -38.93 16.18 16.23
C THR A 10 -39.06 15.20 17.43
N ALA A 11 -37.90 14.64 17.83
CA ALA A 11 -37.37 14.52 19.22
C ALA A 11 -35.83 14.30 19.11
N ALA A 12 -34.92 15.22 19.46
CA ALA A 12 -34.51 15.76 20.76
C ALA A 12 -33.95 14.73 21.75
N ALA A 13 -32.62 14.63 21.85
CA ALA A 13 -31.92 14.25 23.08
C ALA A 13 -30.56 14.98 23.13
N ALA A 14 -30.45 15.86 24.13
CA ALA A 14 -29.30 16.67 24.45
C ALA A 14 -28.19 15.83 25.11
N LEU A 15 -26.93 16.18 24.86
CA LEU A 15 -25.82 15.82 25.74
C LEU A 15 -25.02 17.07 26.09
N THR A 16 -24.82 17.17 27.38
CA THR A 16 -24.55 18.35 28.20
C THR A 16 -23.14 18.90 28.00
N LEU A 17 -23.05 20.21 27.77
CA LEU A 17 -21.85 21.01 27.90
C LEU A 17 -21.55 21.22 29.40
N MET A 18 -20.37 20.84 29.89
CA MET A 18 -19.85 21.33 31.17
C MET A 18 -18.84 22.43 30.91
N ILE A 19 -19.21 23.65 31.30
CA ILE A 19 -18.29 24.77 31.54
C ILE A 19 -18.32 25.01 33.05
N ALA A 20 -17.16 25.10 33.69
CA ALA A 20 -17.00 25.92 34.88
C ALA A 20 -15.58 26.51 34.94
N PRO A 21 -15.41 27.69 35.55
CA PRO A 21 -14.41 28.68 35.17
C PRO A 21 -13.28 28.79 36.18
N PHE A 22 -12.12 29.32 35.78
CA PHE A 22 -11.36 30.20 36.66
C PHE A 22 -10.69 31.33 35.87
N ALA A 23 -10.99 32.54 36.31
CA ALA A 23 -10.49 33.81 35.81
C ALA A 23 -9.09 34.10 36.35
N GLY A 24 -8.27 34.80 35.57
CA GLY A 24 -7.00 35.35 36.03
C GLY A 24 -6.10 35.89 34.92
N SER A 25 -6.44 37.06 34.38
CA SER A 25 -5.50 38.02 33.78
C SER A 25 -5.54 39.28 34.65
N PRO A 26 -4.49 40.13 34.79
CA PRO A 26 -3.49 40.44 33.75
C PRO A 26 -2.04 40.65 34.26
N ALA A 27 -1.07 40.81 33.35
CA ALA A 27 -0.08 41.89 33.38
C ALA A 27 0.88 41.81 32.19
N VAL A 28 1.07 42.95 31.53
CA VAL A 28 2.04 43.23 30.48
C VAL A 28 3.41 43.44 31.13
N ALA A 29 4.46 42.78 30.62
CA ALA A 29 5.83 43.25 30.75
C ALA A 29 6.66 42.77 29.56
N ALA A 30 7.07 43.71 28.72
CA ALA A 30 8.09 43.52 27.69
C ALA A 30 9.48 43.49 28.34
N SER A 31 10.36 42.58 27.89
CA SER A 31 11.77 42.88 27.59
C SER A 31 12.46 41.70 26.90
N ALA A 32 13.48 42.06 26.13
CA ALA A 32 14.14 41.37 25.03
C ALA A 32 15.15 40.26 25.47
N PRO A 33 15.88 39.62 24.54
CA PRO A 33 16.28 38.21 24.60
C PRO A 33 17.69 37.98 25.18
N SER A 34 18.04 36.71 25.45
CA SER A 34 19.31 35.99 25.14
C SER A 34 19.38 34.68 25.99
N PRO A 35 20.34 33.77 25.79
CA PRO A 35 20.35 32.80 24.70
C PRO A 35 20.59 31.36 25.22
N HIS A 36 20.48 30.37 24.32
CA HIS A 36 21.06 29.02 24.45
C HIS A 36 20.48 28.09 25.54
N CYS A 37 19.54 27.25 25.13
CA CYS A 37 19.74 25.81 25.24
C CYS A 37 19.33 25.23 23.88
N VAL A 38 20.32 24.90 23.06
CA VAL A 38 20.11 24.02 21.92
C VAL A 38 19.76 22.68 22.54
N SER A 39 18.47 22.33 22.60
CA SER A 39 18.10 20.94 22.78
C SER A 39 18.55 20.25 21.51
N GLU A 40 19.71 19.62 21.61
CA GLU A 40 20.20 18.63 20.66
C GLU A 40 19.18 17.47 20.72
N ALA A 41 18.08 17.63 19.98
CA ALA A 41 17.29 16.51 19.56
C ALA A 41 18.27 15.65 18.77
N GLY A 42 18.69 14.54 19.38
CA GLY A 42 19.44 13.49 18.72
C GLY A 42 18.65 13.07 17.50
N GLY A 43 18.97 13.70 16.37
CA GLY A 43 18.38 13.34 15.10
C GLY A 43 18.83 11.93 14.82
N ALA A 44 17.87 11.00 14.82
CA ALA A 44 18.06 9.76 14.10
C ALA A 44 18.65 10.13 12.72
N PRO A 45 19.67 9.39 12.23
CA PRO A 45 20.25 9.68 10.93
C PRO A 45 19.10 9.78 9.92
N ALA A 46 18.96 10.94 9.29
CA ALA A 46 17.91 11.15 8.31
C ALA A 46 18.09 10.11 7.21
N SER A 47 17.02 9.35 6.93
CA SER A 47 17.03 8.41 5.82
C SER A 47 17.44 9.11 4.52
N PRO A 48 18.20 8.45 3.64
CA PRO A 48 18.51 9.02 2.33
C PRO A 48 17.22 9.39 1.58
N GLN A 49 17.20 10.59 0.99
CA GLN A 49 16.05 11.08 0.24
C GLN A 49 16.19 10.69 -1.23
N LEU A 50 15.18 10.02 -1.78
CA LEU A 50 15.13 9.62 -3.18
C LEU A 50 14.78 10.80 -4.11
N PRO A 51 15.21 10.77 -5.38
CA PRO A 51 14.73 11.70 -6.39
C PRO A 51 13.21 11.56 -6.56
N GLY A 52 12.49 12.69 -6.46
CA GLY A 52 11.04 12.67 -6.68
C GLY A 52 10.69 12.68 -8.16
N ILE A 53 9.58 12.04 -8.51
CA ILE A 53 8.97 12.08 -9.83
C ILE A 53 7.63 12.83 -9.79
N PRO A 54 7.19 13.45 -10.90
CA PRO A 54 5.86 14.05 -10.97
C PRO A 54 4.78 12.96 -10.83
N ASP A 55 3.86 13.15 -9.89
CA ASP A 55 2.67 12.31 -9.75
C ASP A 55 1.61 12.75 -10.79
N THR A 56 1.63 12.08 -11.94
CA THR A 56 0.71 12.37 -13.07
C THR A 56 -0.49 11.43 -13.11
N TRP A 57 -0.46 10.33 -12.33
CA TRP A 57 -1.51 9.31 -12.30
C TRP A 57 -2.62 9.65 -11.32
N THR A 58 -2.33 10.36 -10.23
CA THR A 58 -3.36 10.84 -9.31
C THR A 58 -4.14 12.04 -9.90
N GLY A 59 -5.45 12.07 -9.67
CA GLY A 59 -6.30 13.22 -10.00
C GLY A 59 -6.73 13.36 -11.47
N GLN A 60 -6.15 12.58 -12.40
CA GLN A 60 -6.58 12.58 -13.82
C GLN A 60 -7.78 11.67 -14.12
N GLY A 61 -8.21 10.86 -13.14
CA GLY A 61 -9.35 9.94 -13.28
C GLY A 61 -9.07 8.70 -14.13
N VAL A 62 -7.81 8.48 -14.53
CA VAL A 62 -7.37 7.28 -15.27
C VAL A 62 -7.10 6.12 -14.31
N TRP A 63 -6.32 6.39 -13.26
CA TRP A 63 -5.96 5.43 -12.23
C TRP A 63 -6.80 5.64 -10.97
N ASN A 64 -7.44 4.59 -10.48
CA ASN A 64 -8.13 4.59 -9.20
C ASN A 64 -7.22 3.95 -8.15
N GLN A 65 -6.96 4.64 -7.05
CA GLN A 65 -6.21 4.06 -5.95
C GLN A 65 -7.05 2.96 -5.29
N THR A 66 -6.45 1.79 -5.06
CA THR A 66 -7.13 0.63 -4.47
C THR A 66 -6.59 0.25 -3.12
N GLY A 67 -5.38 0.70 -2.76
CA GLY A 67 -4.75 0.42 -1.48
C GLY A 67 -3.63 1.39 -1.14
N SER A 68 -3.22 1.36 0.11
CA SER A 68 -2.03 2.02 0.63
C SER A 68 -1.45 1.18 1.77
N LEU A 69 -0.13 1.08 1.81
CA LEU A 69 0.63 0.33 2.80
C LEU A 69 1.85 1.15 3.21
N GLN A 70 2.05 1.31 4.52
CA GLN A 70 3.29 1.85 5.07
C GLN A 70 4.27 0.70 5.30
N VAL A 71 5.52 0.87 4.88
CA VAL A 71 6.57 -0.14 4.98
C VAL A 71 7.88 0.49 5.44
N ASP A 72 8.65 -0.26 6.22
CA ASP A 72 10.00 0.15 6.63
C ASP A 72 11.03 -0.45 5.69
N HIS A 73 11.50 0.34 4.72
CA HIS A 73 12.52 -0.08 3.77
C HIS A 73 13.87 -0.26 4.49
N PRO A 74 14.59 -1.38 4.29
CA PRO A 74 15.78 -1.74 5.09
C PRO A 74 16.92 -0.72 5.02
N ARG A 75 16.97 0.11 3.96
CA ARG A 75 17.99 1.16 3.80
C ARG A 75 17.45 2.60 3.83
N LEU A 76 16.16 2.78 3.54
CA LEU A 76 15.56 4.10 3.30
C LEU A 76 14.54 4.47 4.39
N GLY A 77 14.29 3.56 5.33
CA GLY A 77 13.31 3.75 6.38
C GLY A 77 11.88 3.81 5.82
N PRO A 78 10.99 4.60 6.43
CA PRO A 78 9.58 4.59 6.09
C PRO A 78 9.32 5.01 4.64
N LEU A 79 8.57 4.18 3.92
CA LEU A 79 8.02 4.43 2.59
C LEU A 79 6.54 4.05 2.58
N GLU A 80 5.78 4.66 1.67
CA GLU A 80 4.39 4.29 1.41
C GLU A 80 4.28 3.67 0.02
N ILE A 81 3.69 2.49 -0.08
CA ILE A 81 3.31 1.85 -1.34
C ILE A 81 1.82 2.06 -1.54
N ARG A 82 1.44 2.61 -2.69
CA ARG A 82 0.03 2.74 -3.11
C ARG A 82 -0.23 1.87 -4.32
N THR A 83 -1.34 1.16 -4.32
CA THR A 83 -1.78 0.35 -5.47
C THR A 83 -2.88 1.06 -6.22
N TYR A 84 -2.91 0.85 -7.53
CA TYR A 84 -3.85 1.48 -8.44
C TYR A 84 -4.39 0.48 -9.46
N PHE A 85 -5.57 0.80 -9.97
CA PHE A 85 -6.23 0.03 -11.02
C PHE A 85 -6.89 0.95 -12.05
N GLN A 86 -6.69 0.60 -13.32
CA GLN A 86 -7.35 1.22 -14.45
C GLN A 86 -8.20 0.15 -15.15
N ALA A 87 -9.51 0.17 -14.94
CA ALA A 87 -10.42 -0.76 -15.60
C ALA A 87 -10.43 -0.52 -17.13
N THR A 88 -10.20 -1.58 -17.89
CA THR A 88 -10.33 -1.59 -19.37
C THR A 88 -11.54 -2.39 -19.84
N SER A 89 -12.10 -3.23 -18.95
CA SER A 89 -13.40 -3.87 -19.13
C SER A 89 -14.54 -2.86 -19.25
N GLY A 90 -15.59 -3.19 -20.02
CA GLY A 90 -16.77 -2.33 -20.14
C GLY A 90 -17.51 -2.12 -18.81
N PRO A 91 -18.26 -1.02 -18.64
CA PRO A 91 -19.00 -0.74 -17.42
C PRO A 91 -19.93 -1.90 -17.03
N GLY A 92 -19.88 -2.32 -15.75
CA GLY A 92 -20.71 -3.40 -15.23
C GLY A 92 -20.17 -4.82 -15.49
N SER A 93 -18.96 -4.96 -16.03
CA SER A 93 -18.28 -6.26 -16.12
C SER A 93 -17.90 -6.76 -14.71
N ALA A 94 -18.14 -8.04 -14.45
CA ALA A 94 -17.74 -8.71 -13.22
C ALA A 94 -17.09 -10.08 -13.58
N PRO A 95 -15.82 -10.31 -13.22
CA PRO A 95 -14.92 -9.35 -12.60
C PRO A 95 -14.54 -8.20 -13.54
N SER A 96 -14.15 -7.06 -12.97
CA SER A 96 -13.53 -6.00 -13.74
C SER A 96 -12.09 -6.41 -14.09
N THR A 97 -11.69 -6.19 -15.35
CA THR A 97 -10.33 -6.42 -15.83
C THR A 97 -9.71 -5.12 -16.28
N GLY A 98 -8.39 -4.99 -16.14
CA GLY A 98 -7.73 -3.72 -16.32
C GLY A 98 -6.22 -3.81 -16.20
N ASP A 99 -5.58 -2.65 -16.18
CA ASP A 99 -4.18 -2.52 -15.85
C ASP A 99 -4.03 -2.31 -14.33
N GLY A 100 -3.03 -2.95 -13.75
CA GLY A 100 -2.63 -2.78 -12.35
C GLY A 100 -1.38 -1.92 -12.26
N ALA A 101 -1.25 -1.15 -11.19
CA ALA A 101 -0.05 -0.35 -10.96
C ALA A 101 0.26 -0.22 -9.47
N TYR A 102 1.50 0.12 -9.17
CA TYR A 102 1.92 0.57 -7.86
C TYR A 102 2.79 1.83 -7.96
N ALA A 103 2.75 2.63 -6.90
CA ALA A 103 3.62 3.78 -6.73
C ALA A 103 4.27 3.74 -5.36
N VAL A 104 5.51 4.22 -5.29
CA VAL A 104 6.27 4.35 -4.05
C VAL A 104 6.35 5.82 -3.70
N TYR A 105 6.07 6.15 -2.45
CA TYR A 105 6.14 7.49 -1.90
C TYR A 105 7.11 7.55 -0.72
N GLN A 106 7.86 8.65 -0.65
CA GLN A 106 8.67 9.02 0.51
C GLN A 106 8.19 10.39 0.97
N ASP A 107 7.77 10.50 2.24
CA ASP A 107 7.25 11.75 2.81
C ASP A 107 6.15 12.40 1.95
N GLY A 108 5.26 11.58 1.38
CA GLY A 108 4.15 12.02 0.53
C GLY A 108 4.54 12.46 -0.88
N ARG A 109 5.82 12.36 -1.27
CA ARG A 109 6.28 12.60 -2.66
C ARG A 109 6.47 11.28 -3.38
N ALA A 110 5.98 11.19 -4.62
CA ALA A 110 6.21 10.02 -5.45
C ALA A 110 7.70 9.92 -5.82
N VAL A 111 8.25 8.71 -5.72
CA VAL A 111 9.66 8.39 -6.01
C VAL A 111 9.80 7.21 -6.99
N GLY A 112 8.71 6.46 -7.20
CA GLY A 112 8.65 5.39 -8.20
C GLY A 112 7.21 5.10 -8.60
N PHE A 113 7.03 4.63 -9.83
CA PHE A 113 5.75 4.19 -10.38
C PHE A 113 6.00 3.10 -11.42
N ALA A 114 5.20 2.03 -11.38
CA ALA A 114 5.19 1.00 -12.40
C ALA A 114 3.76 0.51 -12.63
N SER A 115 3.44 0.20 -13.88
CA SER A 115 2.14 -0.34 -14.29
C SER A 115 2.33 -1.60 -15.13
N SER A 116 1.26 -2.39 -15.26
CA SER A 116 1.27 -3.64 -16.01
C SER A 116 1.36 -3.49 -17.54
N GLU A 117 1.47 -2.25 -18.06
CA GLU A 117 1.55 -1.88 -19.49
C GLU A 117 0.97 -2.92 -20.47
N GLY A 118 -0.36 -3.10 -20.45
CA GLY A 118 -1.07 -4.01 -21.36
C GLY A 118 -1.15 -5.48 -20.90
N GLY A 119 -0.55 -5.81 -19.76
CA GLY A 119 -0.82 -7.02 -19.00
C GLY A 119 -2.15 -6.86 -18.26
N GLN A 120 -3.07 -7.80 -18.48
CA GLN A 120 -4.35 -7.78 -17.77
C GLN A 120 -4.13 -8.15 -16.30
N ALA A 121 -4.21 -7.16 -15.44
CA ALA A 121 -4.35 -7.36 -14.01
C ALA A 121 -5.83 -7.58 -13.69
N VAL A 122 -6.08 -8.59 -12.87
CA VAL A 122 -7.35 -8.81 -12.21
C VAL A 122 -7.07 -8.72 -10.70
N GLY A 123 -8.03 -8.27 -9.90
CA GLY A 123 -7.88 -8.18 -8.44
C GLY A 123 -7.05 -7.01 -7.88
N PHE A 124 -6.40 -6.20 -8.72
CA PHE A 124 -5.97 -4.85 -8.31
C PHE A 124 -7.15 -3.87 -8.21
N GLY A 125 -8.28 -4.20 -8.84
CA GLY A 125 -9.54 -3.45 -8.76
C GLY A 125 -10.32 -3.68 -7.47
N PRO A 126 -11.45 -2.99 -7.27
CA PRO A 126 -12.24 -3.08 -6.03
C PRO A 126 -12.89 -4.45 -5.81
N ASP A 127 -13.08 -5.23 -6.88
CA ASP A 127 -13.67 -6.57 -6.83
C ASP A 127 -12.56 -7.63 -6.84
N GLN A 128 -12.30 -8.25 -5.68
CA GLN A 128 -11.34 -9.35 -5.60
C GLN A 128 -11.91 -10.63 -6.21
N VAL A 129 -11.10 -11.30 -7.03
CA VAL A 129 -11.39 -12.64 -7.57
C VAL A 129 -10.70 -13.67 -6.69
N GLN A 130 -11.37 -14.78 -6.43
CA GLN A 130 -10.90 -15.87 -5.58
C GLN A 130 -10.41 -17.04 -6.47
N PRO A 131 -9.41 -17.82 -6.03
CA PRO A 131 -8.74 -17.75 -4.73
C PRO A 131 -7.68 -16.65 -4.66
N VAL A 132 -7.68 -15.94 -3.53
CA VAL A 132 -6.67 -14.93 -3.18
C VAL A 132 -5.53 -15.65 -2.44
N PRO A 133 -4.25 -15.47 -2.83
CA PRO A 133 -3.13 -16.08 -2.13
C PRO A 133 -3.17 -15.81 -0.62
N GLU A 134 -2.99 -16.85 0.20
CA GLU A 134 -2.84 -16.70 1.63
C GLU A 134 -1.43 -16.17 1.97
N ILE A 135 -1.35 -15.26 2.95
CA ILE A 135 -0.07 -14.78 3.48
C ILE A 135 0.02 -15.23 4.94
N ASP A 136 0.96 -16.14 5.21
CA ASP A 136 1.28 -16.68 6.53
C ASP A 136 2.75 -16.38 6.87
N LEU A 137 3.04 -15.08 7.05
CA LEU A 137 4.34 -14.60 7.49
C LEU A 137 4.37 -14.45 9.02
N PRO A 138 5.55 -14.56 9.67
CA PRO A 138 5.67 -14.63 11.13
C PRO A 138 4.99 -13.50 11.91
N ASP A 139 4.99 -12.28 11.36
CA ASP A 139 4.40 -11.10 11.99
C ASP A 139 2.93 -10.86 11.57
N GLY A 140 2.34 -11.78 10.80
CA GLY A 140 0.98 -11.68 10.25
C GLY A 140 0.79 -10.54 9.25
N GLY A 141 1.88 -9.87 8.85
CA GLY A 141 1.90 -8.80 7.86
C GLY A 141 2.16 -9.33 6.45
N ASN A 142 2.38 -8.39 5.53
CA ASN A 142 2.68 -8.66 4.12
C ASN A 142 4.12 -8.24 3.76
N VAL A 143 5.01 -8.24 4.75
CA VAL A 143 6.43 -7.89 4.59
C VAL A 143 7.25 -9.01 5.22
N ASP A 144 8.25 -9.53 4.49
CA ASP A 144 9.15 -10.56 5.00
C ASP A 144 10.42 -9.99 5.66
N ILE A 145 11.30 -10.89 6.12
CA ILE A 145 12.56 -10.56 6.78
C ILE A 145 13.55 -9.77 5.91
N HIS A 146 13.40 -9.80 4.58
CA HIS A 146 14.24 -9.04 3.63
C HIS A 146 13.63 -7.69 3.30
N GLY A 147 12.41 -7.42 3.79
CA GLY A 147 11.64 -6.22 3.47
C GLY A 147 10.87 -6.32 2.16
N ASN A 148 10.76 -7.50 1.54
CA ASN A 148 9.92 -7.68 0.36
C ASN A 148 8.45 -7.52 0.74
N VAL A 149 7.68 -6.90 -0.15
CA VAL A 149 6.27 -6.59 0.08
C VAL A 149 5.43 -7.43 -0.86
N TYR A 150 4.44 -8.12 -0.30
CA TYR A 150 3.52 -8.98 -1.03
C TYR A 150 2.22 -8.23 -1.29
N LEU A 151 1.98 -7.90 -2.55
CA LEU A 151 0.75 -7.27 -3.03
C LEU A 151 -0.16 -8.34 -3.61
N VAL A 152 -1.31 -8.52 -2.98
CA VAL A 152 -2.26 -9.56 -3.34
C VAL A 152 -3.39 -8.99 -4.20
N GLY A 153 -3.59 -9.60 -5.36
CA GLY A 153 -4.71 -9.38 -6.29
C GLY A 153 -5.26 -10.72 -6.79
N ASP A 154 -5.51 -10.86 -8.09
CA ASP A 154 -5.83 -12.16 -8.74
C ASP A 154 -4.56 -12.96 -9.04
N GLY A 155 -3.68 -13.01 -8.04
CA GLY A 155 -2.28 -13.40 -8.16
C GLY A 155 -1.43 -12.58 -7.19
N LEU A 156 -0.13 -12.78 -7.26
CA LEU A 156 0.83 -12.16 -6.35
C LEU A 156 1.83 -11.29 -7.12
N THR A 157 2.00 -10.05 -6.68
CA THR A 157 3.12 -9.20 -7.08
C THR A 157 4.03 -9.01 -5.88
N VAL A 158 5.33 -9.23 -6.07
CA VAL A 158 6.34 -9.11 -5.03
C VAL A 158 7.17 -7.87 -5.32
N LEU A 159 7.18 -6.92 -4.39
CA LEU A 159 8.03 -5.74 -4.47
C LEU A 159 9.29 -5.96 -3.64
N THR A 160 10.43 -5.97 -4.31
CA THR A 160 11.75 -6.16 -3.68
C THR A 160 12.39 -4.81 -3.37
N PRO A 161 12.95 -4.61 -2.16
CA PRO A 161 13.76 -3.44 -1.82
C PRO A 161 14.91 -3.21 -2.80
N THR A 162 15.12 -1.96 -3.18
CA THR A 162 16.24 -1.52 -4.04
C THR A 162 16.83 -0.21 -3.55
N GLU A 163 17.92 0.24 -4.16
CA GLU A 163 18.48 1.57 -3.84
C GLU A 163 17.55 2.72 -4.27
N SER A 164 16.56 2.44 -5.12
CA SER A 164 15.58 3.39 -5.63
C SER A 164 14.20 3.26 -4.95
N GLY A 165 14.09 2.48 -3.87
CA GLY A 165 12.81 2.18 -3.20
C GLY A 165 12.40 0.74 -3.44
N TYR A 166 11.42 0.50 -4.31
CA TYR A 166 10.88 -0.85 -4.55
C TYR A 166 10.71 -1.15 -6.04
N ASP A 167 11.04 -2.38 -6.43
CA ASP A 167 10.91 -2.88 -7.79
C ASP A 167 10.20 -4.24 -7.81
N SER A 168 9.27 -4.44 -8.75
CA SER A 168 8.52 -5.70 -8.85
C SER A 168 9.33 -6.86 -9.44
N ARG A 169 10.49 -6.57 -10.06
CA ARG A 169 11.35 -7.51 -10.77
C ARG A 169 10.60 -8.43 -11.74
N GLY A 170 9.62 -7.87 -12.45
CA GLY A 170 8.82 -8.60 -13.43
C GLY A 170 7.73 -9.50 -12.84
N THR A 171 7.41 -9.36 -11.54
CA THR A 171 6.27 -10.05 -10.92
C THR A 171 4.95 -9.30 -11.11
N LEU A 172 5.00 -8.03 -11.50
CA LEU A 172 3.83 -7.30 -11.98
C LEU A 172 3.46 -7.85 -13.37
N PRO A 173 2.18 -8.13 -13.67
CA PRO A 173 1.77 -8.65 -14.97
C PRO A 173 2.25 -7.76 -16.12
N SER A 174 2.68 -8.34 -17.24
CA SER A 174 3.14 -7.61 -18.42
C SER A 174 2.39 -7.99 -19.70
N SER A 175 2.52 -7.17 -20.75
CA SER A 175 1.82 -7.34 -22.03
C SER A 175 2.17 -8.61 -22.82
N ASP A 176 3.32 -9.22 -22.54
CA ASP A 176 3.67 -10.53 -23.07
C ASP A 176 2.96 -11.70 -22.34
N GLY A 177 2.12 -11.38 -21.36
CA GLY A 177 1.38 -12.34 -20.54
C GLY A 177 2.20 -12.92 -19.39
N SER A 178 3.44 -12.44 -19.16
CA SER A 178 4.24 -12.90 -18.03
C SER A 178 3.66 -12.41 -16.72
N ALA A 179 3.37 -13.34 -15.82
CA ALA A 179 2.93 -13.10 -14.45
C ALA A 179 3.29 -14.35 -13.63
N PRO A 180 4.56 -14.48 -13.17
CA PRO A 180 5.09 -15.73 -12.63
C PRO A 180 4.33 -16.27 -11.43
N PHE A 181 3.67 -15.39 -10.69
CA PHE A 181 2.90 -15.74 -9.49
C PHE A 181 1.40 -15.49 -9.65
N ALA A 182 0.87 -15.52 -10.88
CA ALA A 182 -0.55 -15.37 -11.16
C ALA A 182 -1.41 -16.46 -10.48
N GLN A 183 -0.85 -17.64 -10.21
CA GLN A 183 -1.54 -18.76 -9.55
C GLN A 183 -0.95 -19.08 -8.18
N ALA A 184 -0.34 -18.08 -7.51
CA ALA A 184 0.12 -18.22 -6.14
C ALA A 184 -1.02 -18.63 -5.21
N GLN A 185 -0.76 -19.59 -4.32
CA GLN A 185 -1.73 -20.09 -3.35
C GLN A 185 -1.35 -19.67 -1.93
N LEU A 186 -0.05 -19.64 -1.63
CA LEU A 186 0.48 -19.37 -0.30
C LEU A 186 1.81 -18.64 -0.39
N VAL A 187 1.97 -17.64 0.46
CA VAL A 187 3.25 -17.06 0.86
C VAL A 187 3.47 -17.42 2.32
N ASP A 188 4.54 -18.15 2.62
CA ASP A 188 4.91 -18.50 3.99
C ASP A 188 6.40 -18.22 4.24
N ALA A 189 6.84 -18.45 5.47
CA ALA A 189 8.26 -18.43 5.81
C ALA A 189 8.73 -19.81 6.27
N ASP A 190 9.95 -20.18 5.90
CA ASP A 190 10.61 -21.33 6.48
C ASP A 190 10.75 -21.15 8.00
N PRO A 191 10.27 -22.10 8.82
CA PRO A 191 10.18 -21.91 10.27
C PRO A 191 11.53 -21.86 10.98
N GLU A 192 12.60 -22.37 10.35
CA GLU A 192 13.94 -22.39 10.94
C GLU A 192 14.75 -21.15 10.55
N SER A 193 14.69 -20.76 9.27
CA SER A 193 15.49 -19.67 8.71
C SER A 193 14.75 -18.34 8.62
N GLY A 194 13.42 -18.35 8.61
CA GLY A 194 12.58 -17.19 8.31
C GLY A 194 12.55 -16.82 6.82
N GLU A 195 13.23 -17.58 5.96
CA GLU A 195 13.30 -17.30 4.52
C GLU A 195 11.93 -17.45 3.87
N PRO A 196 11.48 -16.46 3.08
CA PRO A 196 10.15 -16.49 2.49
C PRO A 196 10.07 -17.53 1.36
N ARG A 197 8.88 -18.11 1.18
CA ARG A 197 8.57 -19.05 0.10
C ARG A 197 7.23 -18.70 -0.52
N ILE A 198 7.10 -19.01 -1.81
CA ILE A 198 5.86 -18.82 -2.56
C ILE A 198 5.49 -20.16 -3.17
N ARG A 199 4.29 -20.65 -2.87
CA ARG A 199 3.73 -21.84 -3.52
C ARG A 199 2.82 -21.42 -4.66
N VAL A 200 3.13 -21.86 -5.88
CA VAL A 200 2.35 -21.61 -7.09
C VAL A 200 1.70 -22.91 -7.55
N GLN A 201 0.47 -22.83 -8.04
CA GLN A 201 -0.20 -23.96 -8.68
C GLN A 201 -0.03 -23.87 -10.21
N ASP A 202 0.79 -24.77 -10.79
CA ASP A 202 1.04 -24.79 -12.24
C ASP A 202 0.04 -25.68 -13.01
N GLY A 203 -0.65 -26.56 -12.29
CA GLY A 203 -1.63 -27.47 -12.85
C GLY A 203 -2.49 -28.14 -11.77
N PRO A 204 -3.51 -28.94 -12.14
CA PRO A 204 -4.35 -29.63 -11.18
C PRO A 204 -3.55 -30.57 -10.27
N GLY A 205 -3.33 -30.15 -9.02
CA GLY A 205 -2.52 -30.88 -8.03
C GLY A 205 -1.01 -30.75 -8.21
N GLU A 206 -0.53 -29.94 -9.16
CA GLU A 206 0.89 -29.67 -9.40
C GLU A 206 1.27 -28.32 -8.80
N PHE A 207 2.33 -28.31 -7.99
CA PHE A 207 2.79 -27.13 -7.29
C PHE A 207 4.29 -26.94 -7.48
N THR A 208 4.70 -25.70 -7.69
CA THR A 208 6.09 -25.26 -7.62
C THR A 208 6.28 -24.40 -6.37
N ASP A 209 7.26 -24.77 -5.55
CA ASP A 209 7.68 -23.98 -4.40
C ASP A 209 8.88 -23.11 -4.80
N TYR A 210 8.69 -21.80 -4.75
CA TYR A 210 9.74 -20.82 -4.97
C TYR A 210 10.39 -20.45 -3.65
N ARG A 211 11.71 -20.29 -3.66
CA ARG A 211 12.51 -19.88 -2.50
C ARG A 211 13.29 -18.63 -2.80
N TRP A 212 13.51 -17.83 -1.78
CA TRP A 212 14.39 -16.68 -1.87
C TRP A 212 15.85 -17.11 -1.93
N VAL A 213 16.55 -16.70 -3.00
CA VAL A 213 17.96 -17.00 -3.25
C VAL A 213 18.61 -15.77 -3.88
N ASP A 214 19.64 -15.22 -3.23
CA ASP A 214 20.44 -14.10 -3.72
C ASP A 214 19.64 -12.88 -4.20
N GLY A 215 18.51 -12.60 -3.54
CA GLY A 215 17.68 -11.44 -3.82
C GLY A 215 16.56 -11.68 -4.82
N GLU A 216 16.30 -12.92 -5.23
CA GLU A 216 15.23 -13.29 -6.18
C GLU A 216 14.55 -14.60 -5.79
N PHE A 217 13.31 -14.79 -6.26
CA PHE A 217 12.59 -16.05 -6.09
C PHE A 217 12.96 -17.04 -7.20
N GLN A 218 13.44 -18.21 -6.82
CA GLN A 218 13.83 -19.28 -7.73
C GLN A 218 12.99 -20.53 -7.46
N ALA A 219 12.57 -21.21 -8.52
CA ALA A 219 11.86 -22.48 -8.41
C ALA A 219 12.78 -23.55 -7.79
N GLY A 220 12.27 -24.26 -6.79
CA GLY A 220 12.98 -25.32 -6.06
C GLY A 220 12.77 -26.73 -6.60
#